data_AF-T0YF62-F1
#
_entry.id   AF-T0YF62-F1
#
_cell.length_a   1.000
_cell.length_b   1.000
_cell.length_c   1.000
_cell.angle_alpha   90.00
_cell.angle_beta   90.00
_cell.angle_gamma   90.00
#
_symmetry.space_group_name_H-M   'P 1'
#
loop_
_entity.id
_entity.type
_entity.pdbx_description
1 polymer ?
#
loop_
_entity_poly.entity_id
_entity_poly.type
_entity_poly.pdbx_seq_one_letter_code
_entity_poly.pdbx_strand_id
1 'polypeptide(L)'
;MEDIRAVYPDARWVFIHRDPVAVLGSVAKLTEVLRRPFAHRVDLEEIGRQVCASWFDGAQRMMRAATDMDSILHVHYQELLAHPLCVVERIFAHWGRILSPTAAQRMRAWVENRRNRAHRPRD
;
A
#
# COMPACT_ATOMS: atom_id res chain seq x y z
N MET A 1 9.01 -1.33 -12.23
CA MET A 1 10.08 -1.07 -11.23
C MET A 1 11.28 -0.48 -11.95
N GLU A 2 11.71 -1.11 -13.05
CA GLU A 2 12.79 -0.64 -13.93
C GLU A 2 12.62 0.82 -14.39
N ASP A 3 11.46 1.20 -14.93
CA ASP A 3 11.22 2.59 -15.38
C ASP A 3 11.41 3.63 -14.25
N ILE A 4 10.91 3.32 -13.05
CA ILE A 4 11.05 4.19 -11.88
C ILE A 4 12.53 4.28 -11.47
N ARG A 5 13.29 3.18 -11.54
CA ARG A 5 14.74 3.21 -11.24
C ARG A 5 15.52 4.01 -12.27
N ALA A 6 15.12 3.95 -13.54
CA ALA A 6 15.77 4.70 -14.61
C ALA A 6 15.59 6.22 -14.40
N VAL A 7 14.40 6.65 -13.98
CA VAL A 7 14.09 8.08 -13.74
C VAL A 7 14.53 8.56 -12.35
N TYR A 8 14.39 7.71 -11.33
CA TYR A 8 14.70 7.99 -9.92
C TYR A 8 15.72 6.96 -9.40
N PRO A 9 17.00 7.08 -9.77
CA PRO A 9 18.02 6.12 -9.37
C PRO A 9 18.24 6.05 -7.86
N ASP A 10 17.88 7.09 -7.12
CA ASP A 10 17.95 7.18 -5.66
C ASP A 10 16.62 6.81 -4.95
N ALA A 11 15.65 6.27 -5.69
CA ALA A 11 14.37 5.85 -5.14
C ALA A 11 14.53 4.81 -4.02
N ARG A 12 13.76 5.03 -2.95
CA ARG A 12 13.67 4.15 -1.79
C ARG A 12 12.34 3.40 -1.83
N TRP A 13 12.40 2.09 -1.63
CA TRP A 13 11.25 1.22 -1.87
C TRP A 13 10.71 0.68 -0.55
N VAL A 14 9.43 0.97 -0.28
CA VAL A 14 8.69 0.41 0.86
C VAL A 14 7.58 -0.47 0.31
N PHE A 15 7.64 -1.76 0.60
CA PHE A 15 6.63 -2.74 0.21
C PHE A 15 5.69 -2.98 1.39
N ILE A 16 4.40 -2.69 1.18
CA ILE A 16 3.37 -2.91 2.18
C ILE A 16 2.65 -4.22 1.89
N HIS A 17 2.68 -5.13 2.85
CA HIS A 17 2.07 -6.45 2.79
C HIS A 17 0.71 -6.45 3.49
N ARG A 18 -0.33 -6.94 2.82
CA ARG A 18 -1.67 -7.13 3.36
C ARG A 18 -2.19 -8.50 2.93
N ASP A 19 -3.13 -9.05 3.69
CA ASP A 19 -3.83 -10.28 3.29
C ASP A 19 -4.37 -10.15 1.85
N PRO A 20 -3.91 -11.01 0.91
CA PRO A 20 -4.30 -10.92 -0.49
C PRO A 20 -5.80 -11.13 -0.68
N VAL A 21 -6.47 -11.94 0.15
CA VAL A 21 -7.93 -12.17 0.02
C VAL A 21 -8.70 -10.89 0.33
N ALA A 22 -8.33 -10.22 1.43
CA ALA A 22 -8.93 -8.93 1.80
C ALA A 22 -8.65 -7.83 0.76
N VAL A 23 -7.47 -7.82 0.13
CA VAL A 23 -7.12 -6.87 -0.94
C VAL A 23 -7.96 -7.11 -2.19
N LEU A 24 -8.04 -8.36 -2.65
CA LEU A 24 -8.79 -8.71 -3.87
C LEU A 24 -10.26 -8.33 -3.74
N GLY A 25 -10.90 -8.64 -2.61
CA GLY A 25 -12.29 -8.22 -2.35
C GLY A 25 -12.46 -6.70 -2.34
N SER A 26 -11.55 -5.97 -1.70
CA SER A 26 -11.57 -4.50 -1.67
C SER A 26 -11.44 -3.89 -3.06
N VAL A 27 -10.58 -4.44 -3.91
CA VAL A 27 -10.32 -3.90 -5.25
C VAL A 27 -11.43 -4.28 -6.22
N ALA A 28 -11.97 -5.50 -6.11
CA ALA A 28 -13.17 -5.89 -6.85
C ALA A 28 -14.34 -4.97 -6.53
N LYS A 29 -14.56 -4.66 -5.24
CA LYS A 29 -15.62 -3.73 -4.84
C LYS A 29 -15.39 -2.30 -5.36
N LEU A 30 -14.16 -1.80 -5.28
CA LEU A 30 -13.82 -0.49 -5.84
C LEU A 30 -14.04 -0.47 -7.36
N THR A 31 -13.64 -1.54 -8.06
CA THR A 31 -13.82 -1.67 -9.51
C THR A 31 -15.30 -1.68 -9.90
N GLU A 32 -16.14 -2.39 -9.16
CA GLU A 32 -17.60 -2.37 -9.33
C GLU A 32 -18.15 -0.94 -9.18
N VAL A 33 -17.79 -0.26 -8.09
CA VAL A 33 -18.24 1.11 -7.79
C VAL A 33 -17.83 2.08 -8.90
N LEU A 34 -16.60 1.97 -9.41
CA LEU A 34 -16.09 2.84 -10.47
C LEU A 34 -16.71 2.55 -11.84
N ARG A 35 -17.08 1.29 -12.14
CA ARG A 35 -17.70 0.92 -13.42
C ARG A 35 -19.19 1.21 -13.47
N ARG A 36 -19.88 1.13 -12.33
CA ARG A 36 -21.34 1.27 -12.24
C ARG A 36 -21.93 2.52 -12.92
N PRO A 37 -21.33 3.72 -12.84
CA PRO A 37 -21.86 4.91 -13.50
C PRO A 37 -21.80 4.87 -15.04
N PHE A 38 -20.97 3.99 -15.61
CA PHE A 38 -20.68 3.94 -17.05
C PHE A 38 -21.19 2.66 -17.72
N ALA A 39 -21.91 1.81 -17.00
CA ALA A 39 -22.37 0.51 -17.49
C ALA A 39 -23.87 0.32 -17.25
N HIS A 40 -24.58 -0.19 -18.26
CA HIS A 40 -25.98 -0.61 -18.10
C HIS A 40 -26.13 -1.78 -17.12
N ARG A 41 -25.14 -2.68 -17.10
CA ARG A 41 -25.03 -3.80 -16.17
C ARG A 41 -23.56 -4.06 -15.85
N VAL A 42 -23.28 -4.39 -14.60
CA VAL A 42 -21.95 -4.79 -14.13
C VAL A 42 -21.91 -6.30 -13.93
N ASP A 43 -20.91 -6.97 -14.50
CA ASP A 43 -20.61 -8.38 -14.28
C ASP A 43 -19.57 -8.50 -13.14
N LEU A 44 -19.99 -9.06 -12.00
CA LEU A 44 -19.13 -9.21 -10.82
C LEU A 44 -18.12 -10.34 -10.98
N GLU A 45 -18.46 -11.40 -11.72
CA GLU A 45 -17.56 -12.53 -11.96
C GLU A 45 -16.44 -12.13 -12.93
N GLU A 46 -16.77 -11.35 -13.95
CA GLU A 46 -15.79 -10.74 -14.85
C GLU A 46 -14.81 -9.85 -14.09
N ILE A 47 -15.33 -8.96 -13.23
CA ILE A 47 -14.48 -8.11 -12.36
C ILE A 47 -13.58 -8.97 -11.48
N GLY A 48 -14.14 -10.01 -10.83
CA GLY A 48 -13.36 -10.91 -9.98
C GLY A 48 -12.19 -11.55 -10.72
N ARG A 49 -12.44 -12.12 -11.91
CA ARG A 49 -11.39 -12.73 -12.75
C ARG A 49 -10.32 -11.71 -13.16
N GLN A 50 -10.73 -10.52 -13.60
CA GLN A 50 -9.80 -9.46 -14.02
C GLN A 50 -8.92 -8.96 -12.88
N VAL A 51 -9.52 -8.73 -11.72
CA VAL A 51 -8.80 -8.29 -10.52
C VAL A 51 -7.81 -9.36 -10.07
N CYS A 52 -8.24 -10.63 -9.97
CA CYS A 52 -7.34 -11.72 -9.59
C CYS A 52 -6.15 -11.85 -10.55
N ALA A 53 -6.38 -11.84 -11.87
CA ALA A 53 -5.31 -11.93 -12.85
C ALA A 53 -4.33 -10.74 -12.74
N SER A 54 -4.86 -9.52 -12.67
CA SER A 54 -4.02 -8.30 -12.60
C SER A 54 -3.18 -8.25 -11.33
N TRP A 55 -3.76 -8.62 -10.17
CA TRP A 55 -3.04 -8.62 -8.90
C TRP A 55 -2.01 -9.74 -8.81
N PHE A 56 -2.30 -10.92 -9.38
CA PHE A 56 -1.33 -12.02 -9.45
C PHE A 56 -0.10 -11.62 -10.28
N ASP A 57 -0.31 -11.01 -11.45
CA ASP A 57 0.77 -10.50 -12.29
C ASP A 57 1.58 -9.41 -11.59
N GLY A 58 0.90 -8.49 -10.90
CA GLY A 58 1.55 -7.44 -10.10
C GLY A 58 2.41 -8.02 -8.98
N ALA A 59 1.88 -8.97 -8.22
CA ALA A 59 2.59 -9.65 -7.14
C ALA A 59 3.83 -10.39 -7.65
N GLN A 60 3.73 -11.10 -8.78
CA GLN A 60 4.88 -11.74 -9.41
C GLN A 60 5.97 -10.74 -9.81
N ARG A 61 5.61 -9.58 -10.37
CA ARG A 61 6.57 -8.53 -10.72
C ARG A 61 7.24 -7.96 -9.47
N MET A 62 6.50 -7.77 -8.39
CA MET A 62 7.05 -7.31 -7.10
C MET A 62 8.01 -8.34 -6.49
N MET A 63 7.67 -9.63 -6.53
CA MET A 63 8.54 -10.70 -6.02
C MET A 63 9.87 -10.78 -6.79
N ARG A 64 9.83 -10.70 -8.13
CA ARG A 64 11.07 -10.64 -8.95
C ARG A 64 11.89 -9.41 -8.63
N ALA A 65 11.27 -8.24 -8.51
CA ALA A 65 12.03 -7.04 -8.18
C ALA A 65 12.62 -7.08 -6.75
N ALA A 66 12.02 -7.82 -5.82
CA ALA A 66 12.56 -7.99 -4.48
C ALA A 66 13.79 -8.91 -4.41
N THR A 67 14.03 -9.77 -5.40
CA THR A 67 15.29 -10.54 -5.48
C THR A 67 16.44 -9.69 -6.02
N ASP A 68 16.14 -8.67 -6.82
CA ASP A 68 17.13 -7.90 -7.57
C ASP A 68 17.51 -6.57 -6.89
N MET A 69 16.99 -6.32 -5.69
CA MET A 69 17.09 -5.03 -5.01
C MET A 69 17.51 -5.19 -3.55
N ASP A 70 18.70 -4.67 -3.23
CA ASP A 70 19.33 -4.86 -1.92
C ASP A 70 18.73 -4.02 -0.78
N SER A 71 17.75 -3.14 -1.05
CA SER A 71 17.21 -2.20 -0.04
C SER A 71 15.72 -1.91 -0.22
N ILE A 72 14.90 -2.95 -0.12
CA ILE A 72 13.45 -2.82 0.05
C ILE A 72 13.11 -2.94 1.54
N LEU A 73 12.39 -1.97 2.08
CA LEU A 73 11.79 -2.09 3.41
C LEU A 73 10.41 -2.75 3.30
N HIS A 74 10.26 -3.91 3.92
CA HIS A 74 8.98 -4.59 4.03
C HIS A 74 8.22 -4.18 5.29
N VAL A 75 6.94 -3.84 5.13
CA VAL A 75 6.05 -3.38 6.20
C VAL A 75 4.75 -4.17 6.13
N HIS A 76 4.29 -4.72 7.25
CA HIS A 76 2.96 -5.32 7.30
C HIS A 76 1.90 -4.24 7.53
N TYR A 77 0.81 -4.29 6.77
CA TYR A 77 -0.30 -3.35 6.89
C TYR A 77 -0.87 -3.30 8.32
N GLN A 78 -0.97 -4.45 9.00
CA GLN A 78 -1.45 -4.51 10.39
C GLN A 78 -0.52 -3.77 11.35
N GLU A 79 0.78 -3.85 11.13
CA GLU A 79 1.77 -3.10 11.92
C GLU A 79 1.61 -1.60 11.68
N LEU A 80 1.45 -1.17 10.42
CA LEU A 80 1.21 0.24 10.08
C LEU A 80 -0.08 0.77 10.70
N LEU A 81 -1.11 -0.07 10.84
CA LEU A 81 -2.32 0.33 11.55
C LEU A 81 -2.09 0.42 13.07
N ALA A 82 -1.48 -0.60 13.69
CA ALA A 82 -1.29 -0.62 15.12
C ALA A 82 -0.32 0.47 15.60
N HIS A 83 0.79 0.66 14.88
CA HIS A 83 1.93 1.48 15.30
C HIS A 83 2.47 2.36 14.15
N PRO A 84 1.68 3.32 13.63
CA PRO A 84 2.06 4.08 12.44
C PRO A 84 3.34 4.89 12.62
N LEU A 85 3.57 5.48 13.80
CA LEU A 85 4.80 6.26 14.05
C LEU A 85 6.04 5.38 14.13
N CYS A 86 5.94 4.19 14.74
CA CYS A 86 7.04 3.23 14.78
C CYS A 86 7.42 2.78 13.36
N VAL A 87 6.43 2.55 12.48
CA VAL A 87 6.70 2.23 11.07
C VAL A 87 7.40 3.38 10.35
N VAL A 88 6.97 4.64 10.58
CA VAL A 88 7.65 5.80 9.97
C VAL A 88 9.08 5.95 10.49
N GLU A 89 9.32 5.76 11.78
CA GLU A 89 10.67 5.77 12.35
C GLU A 89 11.56 4.69 11.73
N ARG A 90 11.03 3.47 11.53
CA ARG A 90 11.71 2.38 10.82
C ARG A 90 12.00 2.74 9.36
N ILE A 91 11.07 3.38 8.66
CA ILE A 91 11.28 3.89 7.29
C ILE A 91 12.49 4.83 7.26
N PHE A 92 12.56 5.81 8.17
CA PHE A 92 13.68 6.74 8.21
C PHE A 92 14.99 6.01 8.54
N ALA A 93 14.99 5.16 9.57
CA ALA A 93 16.16 4.42 10.02
C ALA A 93 16.72 3.46 8.95
N HIS A 94 15.86 2.81 8.15
CA HIS A 94 16.28 1.86 7.11
C HIS A 94 17.22 2.48 6.07
N TRP A 95 17.12 3.79 5.82
CA TRP A 95 18.04 4.54 4.96
C TRP A 95 18.91 5.54 5.72
N GLY A 96 19.17 5.30 7.01
CA GLY A 96 20.08 6.11 7.83
C GLY A 96 19.63 7.55 8.04
N ARG A 97 18.32 7.82 7.93
CA ARG A 97 17.75 9.16 8.11
C ARG A 97 17.18 9.31 9.50
N ILE A 98 17.17 10.55 10.00
CA ILE A 98 16.58 10.91 11.29
C ILE A 98 15.22 11.56 11.04
N LEU A 99 14.18 11.03 11.68
CA LEU A 99 12.87 11.68 11.72
C LEU A 99 12.95 12.86 12.68
N SER A 100 12.70 14.07 12.20
CA SER A 100 12.79 15.25 13.06
C SER A 100 11.70 15.24 14.15
N PRO A 101 11.98 15.78 15.35
CA PRO A 101 10.98 15.85 16.43
C PRO A 101 9.71 16.58 16.01
N THR A 102 9.84 17.66 15.22
CA THR A 102 8.70 18.42 14.69
C THR A 102 7.87 17.59 13.72
N ALA A 103 8.48 16.81 12.83
CA ALA A 103 7.77 15.93 11.91
C ALA A 103 7.03 14.83 12.68
N ALA A 104 7.70 14.18 13.63
CA ALA A 104 7.11 13.16 14.49
C ALA A 104 5.90 13.72 15.28
N GLN A 105 6.00 14.92 15.83
CA GLN A 105 4.90 15.57 16.55
C GLN A 105 3.71 15.87 15.64
N ARG A 106 3.95 16.38 14.42
CA ARG A 106 2.89 16.65 13.44
C ARG A 106 2.18 15.37 12.98
N MET A 107 2.94 14.30 12.73
CA MET A 107 2.39 13.00 12.37
C MET A 107 1.56 12.41 13.52
N ARG A 108 2.05 12.51 14.77
CA ARG A 108 1.31 12.06 15.96
C ARG A 108 -0.04 12.76 16.08
N ALA A 109 -0.03 14.11 16.02
CA ALA A 109 -1.25 14.90 16.08
C ALA A 109 -2.23 14.53 14.95
N TRP A 110 -1.72 14.24 13.75
CA TRP A 110 -2.54 13.81 12.63
C TRP A 110 -3.20 12.44 12.86
N VAL A 111 -2.49 11.46 13.42
CA VAL A 111 -2.99 10.11 13.72
C VAL A 111 -4.00 10.09 14.88
N GLU A 112 -3.81 10.96 15.87
CA GLU A 112 -4.69 11.12 17.03
C GLU A 112 -6.00 11.84 16.68
N ASN A 113 -5.97 12.71 15.67
CA ASN A 113 -7.16 13.42 15.22
C ASN A 113 -8.19 12.44 14.61
N ARG A 114 -9.28 12.21 15.34
CA ARG A 114 -10.35 11.27 14.95
C ARG A 114 -11.02 11.62 13.62
N ARG A 115 -11.01 12.89 13.20
CA ARG A 115 -11.56 13.30 11.89
C ARG A 115 -10.77 12.69 10.73
N ASN A 116 -9.50 12.35 10.94
CA ASN A 116 -8.64 11.74 9.94
C ASN A 116 -8.82 10.21 9.85
N ARG A 117 -9.62 9.60 10.74
CA ARG A 117 -9.82 8.13 10.81
C ARG A 117 -10.99 7.60 9.97
N ALA A 118 -11.59 8.43 9.12
CA ALA A 118 -12.89 8.16 8.46
C ALA A 118 -12.99 6.86 7.64
N HIS A 119 -11.88 6.14 7.38
CA HIS A 119 -11.86 4.94 6.52
C HIS A 119 -11.17 3.71 7.13
N ARG A 120 -10.99 3.64 8.46
CA ARG A 120 -10.57 2.37 9.06
C ARG A 120 -11.72 1.36 8.96
N PRO A 121 -11.54 0.18 8.33
CA PRO A 121 -12.58 -0.85 8.38
C PRO A 121 -12.86 -1.15 9.86
N ARG A 122 -14.16 -1.21 10.20
CA ARG A 122 -14.58 -1.76 11.49
C ARG A 122 -14.40 -3.26 11.38
N ASP A 123 -13.72 -3.85 12.37
CA ASP A 123 -13.59 -5.29 12.53
C ASP A 123 -14.98 -5.96 12.57
#